data_AF-A0A4R7KU38-F1
#
_entry.id   AF-A0A4R7KU38-F1
#
_cell.length_a   1.000
_cell.length_b   1.000
_cell.length_c   1.000
_cell.angle_alpha   90.00
_cell.angle_beta   90.00
_cell.angle_gamma   90.00
#
_symmetry.space_group_name_H-M   'P 1'
#
loop_
_entity.id
_entity.type
_entity.pdbx_description
1 polymer ?
#
loop_
_entity_poly.entity_id
_entity_poly.type
_entity_poly.pdbx_seq_one_letter_code
_entity_poly.pdbx_strand_id
1 'polypeptide(L)'
;MNSSFNPVPNYYQFNIPYYMLPGNRYSDGYGYRSEGEGFNQPQADAKNGEEKGKEVYKDDFVTGFVPDHNHGTVDYTSIEDGHVHQCLDITFPPKLLKDGTHIHYVEGYVLFEDGHHHYYKAWSGPGIPVGNGMHVHYYDFYTTVNDGHRHRIKGVDMPAPGTL
;
A
#
# COMPACT_ATOMS: atom_id res chain seq x y z
N MET A 1 38.85 -7.21 8.14
CA MET A 1 38.46 -5.79 8.12
C MET A 1 36.95 -5.76 8.33
N ASN A 2 36.49 -5.47 9.55
CA ASN A 2 35.06 -5.40 9.85
C ASN A 2 34.60 -3.97 9.56
N SER A 3 33.85 -3.78 8.46
CA SER A 3 33.12 -2.55 8.22
C SER A 3 31.83 -2.59 9.05
N SER A 4 31.82 -1.87 10.16
CA SER A 4 30.62 -1.55 10.92
C SER A 4 29.66 -0.77 10.03
N PHE A 5 28.52 -1.38 9.69
CA PHE A 5 27.39 -0.71 9.07
C PHE A 5 26.79 0.25 10.11
N ASN A 6 26.88 1.55 9.86
CA ASN A 6 26.12 2.54 10.63
C ASN A 6 24.71 2.60 10.03
N PRO A 7 23.65 2.27 10.77
CA PRO A 7 22.30 2.38 10.26
C PRO A 7 21.95 3.85 9.98
N VAL A 8 21.37 4.10 8.81
CA VAL A 8 20.84 5.41 8.41
C VAL A 8 19.64 5.72 9.32
N PRO A 9 19.50 6.93 9.89
CA PRO A 9 18.35 7.26 10.73
C PRO A 9 17.05 7.20 9.93
N ASN A 10 16.06 6.43 10.40
CA ASN A 10 14.70 6.40 9.87
C ASN A 10 14.03 7.77 10.08
N TYR A 11 14.04 8.63 9.06
CA TYR A 11 13.46 9.98 9.13
C TYR A 11 11.93 10.03 9.01
N TYR A 12 11.23 8.89 8.97
CA TYR A 12 9.75 8.85 8.95
C TYR A 12 9.19 7.74 9.85
N GLN A 13 9.66 7.66 11.09
CA GLN A 13 8.94 6.89 12.11
C GLN A 13 7.89 7.81 12.73
N PHE A 14 6.74 7.93 12.06
CA PHE A 14 5.56 8.45 12.75
C PHE A 14 5.30 7.50 13.91
N ASN A 15 5.45 8.00 15.14
CA ASN A 15 5.00 7.32 16.34
C ASN A 15 3.47 7.29 16.30
N ILE A 16 2.91 6.37 15.52
CA ILE A 16 1.50 6.03 15.59
C ILE A 16 1.38 5.23 16.90
N PRO A 17 0.69 5.75 17.93
CA PRO A 17 0.51 5.01 19.18
C PRO A 17 -0.20 3.69 18.86
N TYR A 18 0.42 2.57 19.26
CA TYR A 18 -0.11 1.22 19.19
C TYR A 18 -1.37 1.07 20.07
N TYR A 19 -2.48 1.72 19.70
CA TYR A 19 -3.77 1.49 20.31
C TYR A 19 -4.82 1.44 19.19
N MET A 20 -5.47 0.26 19.09
CA MET A 20 -6.57 -0.13 18.17
C MET A 20 -6.06 -0.59 16.79
N LEU A 21 -6.30 -1.82 16.31
CA LEU A 21 -7.46 -2.70 16.44
C LEU A 21 -7.08 -4.20 16.45
N PRO A 22 -7.81 -5.04 17.21
CA PRO A 22 -7.70 -6.49 17.16
C PRO A 22 -8.56 -7.11 16.03
N GLY A 23 -7.98 -8.07 15.31
CA GLY A 23 -8.67 -9.24 14.76
C GLY A 23 -9.80 -9.00 13.75
N ASN A 24 -9.45 -8.94 12.47
CA ASN A 24 -10.30 -9.50 11.42
C ASN A 24 -9.40 -10.25 10.43
N ARG A 25 -9.49 -11.59 10.44
CA ARG A 25 -8.93 -12.41 9.37
C ARG A 25 -9.92 -12.32 8.21
N TYR A 26 -9.60 -11.55 7.18
CA TYR A 26 -10.30 -11.65 5.91
C TYR A 26 -9.73 -12.86 5.17
N SER A 27 -10.54 -13.93 5.15
CA SER A 27 -10.22 -15.21 4.56
C SER A 27 -9.94 -15.12 3.06
N ASP A 28 -8.81 -15.72 2.69
CA ASP A 28 -8.33 -16.01 1.35
C ASP A 28 -9.40 -16.78 0.56
N GLY A 29 -9.96 -16.19 -0.51
CA GLY A 29 -11.09 -16.82 -1.17
C GLY A 29 -11.61 -16.20 -2.46
N TYR A 30 -10.75 -15.65 -3.33
CA TYR A 30 -11.13 -15.42 -4.73
C TYR A 30 -9.96 -15.74 -5.67
N GLY A 31 -10.02 -16.93 -6.26
CA GLY A 31 -9.17 -17.31 -7.38
C GLY A 31 -9.70 -16.68 -8.66
N TYR A 32 -8.85 -15.90 -9.33
CA TYR A 32 -9.03 -15.52 -10.72
C TYR A 32 -7.81 -16.00 -11.50
N ARG A 33 -8.06 -16.87 -12.49
CA ARG A 33 -7.13 -17.25 -13.54
C ARG A 33 -6.85 -16.01 -14.40
N SER A 34 -5.60 -15.60 -14.51
CA SER A 34 -5.17 -14.60 -15.48
C SER A 34 -4.85 -15.30 -16.80
N GLU A 35 -5.72 -15.15 -17.80
CA GLU A 35 -5.27 -15.22 -19.19
C GLU A 35 -4.80 -13.82 -19.59
N GLY A 36 -3.65 -13.77 -20.27
CA GLY A 36 -2.94 -12.55 -20.58
C GLY A 36 -3.66 -11.71 -21.62
N GLU A 37 -3.92 -10.45 -21.27
CA GLU A 37 -4.32 -9.39 -22.17
C GLU A 37 -3.53 -8.14 -21.74
N GLY A 38 -2.83 -7.51 -22.69
CA GLY A 38 -1.90 -6.41 -22.42
C GLY A 38 -2.57 -5.21 -21.76
N PHE A 39 -1.81 -4.51 -20.91
CA PHE A 39 -2.22 -3.23 -20.32
C PHE A 39 -2.39 -2.17 -21.41
N ASN A 40 -3.60 -2.07 -21.98
CA ASN A 40 -4.03 -0.86 -22.67
C ASN A 40 -4.43 0.17 -21.60
N GLN A 41 -3.65 1.24 -21.49
CA GLN A 41 -4.09 2.43 -20.76
C GLN A 41 -5.35 2.98 -21.43
N PRO A 42 -6.45 3.25 -20.71
CA PRO A 42 -7.56 4.00 -21.28
C PRO A 42 -7.09 5.43 -21.56
N GLN A 43 -7.12 5.82 -22.83
CA GLN A 43 -6.86 7.18 -23.26
C GLN A 43 -8.03 8.05 -22.82
N ALA A 44 -7.79 8.95 -21.87
CA ALA A 44 -8.81 9.86 -21.35
C ALA A 44 -9.39 10.74 -22.46
N ASP A 45 -10.67 10.53 -22.75
CA ASP A 45 -11.49 11.37 -23.61
C ASP A 45 -11.68 12.74 -22.96
N ALA A 46 -11.15 13.78 -23.62
CA ALA A 46 -11.29 15.17 -23.22
C ALA A 46 -12.77 15.57 -23.14
N LYS A 47 -13.27 15.86 -21.93
CA LYS A 47 -14.56 16.52 -21.72
C LYS A 47 -14.40 17.96 -21.29
N ASN A 48 -15.29 18.77 -21.83
CA ASN A 48 -15.32 20.22 -21.79
C ASN A 48 -15.73 20.77 -20.42
N GLY A 49 -15.04 21.80 -19.95
CA GLY A 49 -15.66 22.89 -19.17
C GLY A 49 -16.00 22.64 -17.70
N GLU A 50 -15.24 21.83 -16.98
CA GLU A 50 -15.34 21.73 -15.51
C GLU A 50 -14.44 22.82 -14.88
N GLU A 51 -14.92 23.55 -13.87
CA GLU A 51 -14.05 24.40 -13.04
C GLU A 51 -12.86 23.53 -12.63
N LYS A 52 -11.63 23.92 -13.02
CA LYS A 52 -10.43 23.15 -12.68
C LYS A 52 -10.44 22.91 -11.18
N GLY A 53 -10.73 21.67 -10.77
CA GLY A 53 -10.70 21.27 -9.38
C GLY A 53 -9.38 21.73 -8.78
N LYS A 54 -9.44 22.28 -7.56
CA LYS A 54 -8.24 22.71 -6.84
C LYS A 54 -7.23 21.57 -6.85
N GLU A 55 -6.03 21.82 -7.38
CA GLU A 55 -4.94 20.84 -7.34
C GLU A 55 -4.62 20.50 -5.87
N VAL A 56 -4.54 19.21 -5.57
CA VAL A 56 -4.21 18.68 -4.23
C VAL A 56 -2.87 17.96 -4.34
N TYR A 57 -1.92 18.36 -3.51
CA TYR A 57 -0.58 17.81 -3.42
C TYR A 57 -0.41 17.01 -2.14
N LYS A 58 0.62 16.15 -2.08
CA LYS A 58 0.88 15.26 -0.94
C LYS A 58 0.94 15.94 0.44
N ASP A 59 1.30 17.22 0.48
CA ASP A 59 1.48 18.00 1.72
C ASP A 59 0.25 18.91 2.02
N ASP A 60 -0.83 18.76 1.24
CA ASP A 60 -2.07 19.50 1.45
C ASP A 60 -2.96 18.81 2.48
N PHE A 61 -3.45 19.61 3.42
CA PHE A 61 -4.30 19.18 4.52
C PHE A 61 -5.77 19.34 4.11
N VAL A 62 -6.37 18.30 3.52
CA VAL A 62 -7.72 18.34 2.92
C VAL A 62 -8.73 17.51 3.72
N THR A 63 -9.84 18.13 4.11
CA THR A 63 -10.96 17.40 4.73
C THR A 63 -11.86 16.76 3.68
N GLY A 64 -12.31 15.53 3.92
CA GLY A 64 -13.19 14.79 3.02
C GLY A 64 -12.45 13.81 2.11
N PHE A 65 -13.16 13.24 1.14
CA PHE A 65 -12.61 12.29 0.18
C PHE A 65 -11.88 13.01 -0.95
N VAL A 66 -10.66 12.58 -1.25
CA VAL A 66 -9.90 12.99 -2.44
C VAL A 66 -10.00 11.87 -3.47
N PRO A 67 -10.64 12.07 -4.63
CA PRO A 67 -10.73 11.01 -5.64
C PRO A 67 -9.37 10.75 -6.30
N ASP A 68 -9.25 9.58 -6.93
CA ASP A 68 -8.14 9.23 -7.83
C ASP A 68 -6.72 9.35 -7.25
N HIS A 69 -6.57 9.18 -5.93
CA HIS A 69 -5.27 9.14 -5.27
C HIS A 69 -4.77 7.71 -5.05
N ASN A 70 -3.50 7.58 -4.67
CA ASN A 70 -2.88 6.34 -4.28
C ASN A 70 -2.02 6.56 -3.04
N HIS A 71 -1.55 5.45 -2.49
CA HIS A 71 -0.61 5.38 -1.40
C HIS A 71 0.66 4.66 -1.86
N GLY A 72 1.79 5.08 -1.32
CA GLY A 72 3.07 4.41 -1.49
C GLY A 72 3.54 3.80 -0.17
N THR A 73 4.27 2.67 -0.24
CA THR A 73 4.86 2.03 0.94
C THR A 73 6.31 1.63 0.68
N VAL A 74 7.17 1.78 1.69
CA VAL A 74 8.51 1.20 1.74
C VAL A 74 8.59 0.35 3.00
N ASP A 75 8.72 -0.96 2.83
CA ASP A 75 8.71 -1.92 3.94
C ASP A 75 9.69 -3.08 3.70
N TYR A 76 9.75 -4.01 4.66
CA TYR A 76 10.41 -5.30 4.53
C TYR A 76 9.42 -6.42 4.80
N THR A 77 9.63 -7.54 4.13
CA THR A 77 8.94 -8.76 4.49
C THR A 77 9.41 -9.29 5.86
N SER A 78 8.59 -10.13 6.49
CA SER A 78 9.02 -10.95 7.64
C SER A 78 10.19 -11.87 7.28
N ILE A 79 11.00 -12.24 8.27
CA ILE A 79 12.08 -13.22 8.07
C ILE A 79 11.46 -14.60 7.88
N GLU A 80 11.68 -15.19 6.72
CA GLU A 80 11.34 -16.58 6.39
C GLU A 80 12.53 -17.19 5.66
N ASP A 81 12.81 -18.46 5.94
CA ASP A 81 14.01 -19.17 5.44
C ASP A 81 15.34 -18.39 5.59
N GLY A 82 15.44 -17.58 6.64
CA GLY A 82 16.67 -16.88 7.01
C GLY A 82 16.92 -15.53 6.32
N HIS A 83 16.02 -15.04 5.46
CA HIS A 83 16.17 -13.74 4.80
C HIS A 83 14.84 -12.96 4.71
N VAL A 84 14.92 -11.75 4.14
CA VAL A 84 13.81 -10.82 3.92
C VAL A 84 13.91 -10.27 2.50
N HIS A 85 12.84 -9.65 2.04
CA HIS A 85 12.85 -8.80 0.85
C HIS A 85 12.38 -7.39 1.18
N GLN A 86 12.94 -6.39 0.50
CA GLN A 86 12.37 -5.04 0.45
C GLN A 86 11.07 -5.03 -0.36
N CYS A 87 10.09 -4.26 0.11
CA CYS A 87 8.79 -4.06 -0.52
C CYS A 87 8.64 -2.58 -0.87
N LEU A 88 8.51 -2.26 -2.17
CA LEU A 88 8.32 -0.91 -2.69
C LEU A 88 7.01 -0.88 -3.48
N ASP A 89 5.96 -0.38 -2.86
CA ASP A 89 4.61 -0.60 -3.34
C ASP A 89 3.91 0.72 -3.67
N ILE A 90 3.03 0.68 -4.67
CA ILE A 90 2.10 1.75 -5.02
C ILE A 90 0.72 1.13 -5.16
N THR A 91 -0.29 1.75 -4.56
CA THR A 91 -1.65 1.26 -4.65
C THR A 91 -2.38 1.70 -5.93
N PHE A 92 -3.43 0.97 -6.26
CA PHE A 92 -4.41 1.35 -7.26
C PHE A 92 -5.37 2.41 -6.72
N PRO A 93 -6.14 3.10 -7.58
CA PRO A 93 -7.17 4.07 -7.16
C PRO A 93 -8.15 3.51 -6.11
N PRO A 94 -8.74 4.39 -5.27
CA PRO A 94 -9.53 3.97 -4.13
C PRO A 94 -10.85 3.33 -4.54
N LYS A 95 -11.27 2.32 -3.77
CA LYS A 95 -12.62 1.75 -3.82
C LYS A 95 -13.42 2.20 -2.60
N LEU A 96 -14.42 3.05 -2.83
CA LEU A 96 -15.32 3.56 -1.78
C LEU A 96 -16.13 2.44 -1.12
N LEU A 97 -16.30 2.57 0.20
CA LEU A 97 -17.12 1.72 1.06
C LEU A 97 -18.41 2.44 1.46
N LYS A 98 -19.37 1.69 2.04
CA LYS A 98 -20.72 2.20 2.36
C LYS A 98 -20.75 3.23 3.49
N ASP A 99 -19.78 3.17 4.38
CA ASP A 99 -19.60 4.08 5.51
C ASP A 99 -18.84 5.36 5.13
N GLY A 100 -18.48 5.52 3.84
CA GLY A 100 -17.83 6.69 3.31
C GLY A 100 -16.31 6.65 3.36
N THR A 101 -15.69 5.62 3.96
CA THR A 101 -14.24 5.40 3.82
C THR A 101 -13.91 4.68 2.51
N HIS A 102 -12.64 4.37 2.26
CA HIS A 102 -12.23 3.57 1.11
C HIS A 102 -11.10 2.59 1.45
N ILE A 103 -10.83 1.71 0.49
CA ILE A 103 -9.72 0.75 0.52
C ILE A 103 -8.98 0.81 -0.81
N HIS A 104 -7.73 0.35 -0.78
CA HIS A 104 -6.84 0.28 -1.93
C HIS A 104 -6.48 -1.16 -2.28
N TYR A 105 -6.43 -1.46 -3.57
CA TYR A 105 -5.79 -2.69 -4.05
C TYR A 105 -4.30 -2.45 -4.26
N VAL A 106 -3.48 -3.47 -4.04
CA VAL A 106 -2.05 -3.45 -4.29
C VAL A 106 -1.63 -4.79 -4.88
N GLU A 107 -0.76 -4.77 -5.88
CA GLU A 107 -0.14 -5.98 -6.43
C GLU A 107 1.23 -5.65 -7.00
N GLY A 108 2.15 -6.61 -6.92
CA GLY A 108 3.52 -6.36 -7.33
C GLY A 108 4.47 -7.47 -6.92
N TYR A 109 5.76 -7.17 -7.01
CA TYR A 109 6.84 -8.05 -6.60
C TYR A 109 7.66 -7.37 -5.51
N VAL A 110 8.12 -8.16 -4.55
CA VAL A 110 9.20 -7.73 -3.66
C VAL A 110 10.53 -7.72 -4.43
N LEU A 111 11.54 -7.04 -3.90
CA LEU A 111 12.85 -6.97 -4.54
C LEU A 111 13.49 -8.36 -4.67
N PHE A 112 14.32 -8.53 -5.71
CA PHE A 112 15.10 -9.75 -5.89
C PHE A 112 16.27 -9.76 -4.90
N GLU A 113 16.19 -10.63 -3.91
CA GLU A 113 17.16 -10.81 -2.83
C GLU A 113 17.28 -12.31 -2.53
N ASP A 114 18.44 -12.76 -2.06
CA ASP A 114 18.71 -14.18 -1.81
C ASP A 114 18.35 -15.14 -2.97
N GLY A 115 18.56 -14.69 -4.21
CA GLY A 115 18.41 -15.52 -5.40
C GLY A 115 16.97 -15.71 -5.91
N HIS A 116 15.96 -15.10 -5.28
CA HIS A 116 14.58 -15.13 -5.77
C HIS A 116 13.79 -13.86 -5.39
N HIS A 117 12.50 -13.84 -5.74
CA HIS A 117 11.54 -12.84 -5.31
C HIS A 117 10.19 -13.51 -5.11
N HIS A 118 9.23 -12.78 -4.55
CA HIS A 118 7.84 -13.20 -4.45
C HIS A 118 6.91 -12.18 -5.09
N TYR A 119 5.79 -12.68 -5.61
CA TYR A 119 4.66 -11.85 -6.04
C TYR A 119 3.70 -11.65 -4.88
N TYR A 120 2.90 -10.60 -4.89
CA TYR A 120 1.82 -10.40 -3.93
C TYR A 120 0.62 -9.71 -4.57
N LYS A 121 -0.54 -9.87 -3.92
CA LYS A 121 -1.77 -9.12 -4.18
C LYS A 121 -2.58 -8.99 -2.90
N ALA A 122 -3.10 -7.81 -2.62
CA ALA A 122 -3.85 -7.56 -1.40
C ALA A 122 -4.80 -6.37 -1.53
N TRP A 123 -5.73 -6.31 -0.58
CA TRP A 123 -6.50 -5.09 -0.29
C TRP A 123 -6.02 -4.52 1.05
N SER A 124 -6.00 -3.20 1.14
CA SER A 124 -5.76 -2.49 2.38
C SER A 124 -6.94 -2.61 3.34
N GLY A 125 -6.71 -2.24 4.59
CA GLY A 125 -7.79 -1.86 5.51
C GLY A 125 -8.43 -0.51 5.14
N PRO A 126 -9.58 -0.17 5.77
CA PRO A 126 -10.19 1.16 5.70
C PRO A 126 -9.20 2.29 6.02
N GLY A 127 -9.45 3.48 5.48
CA GLY A 127 -8.64 4.67 5.76
C GLY A 127 -8.64 5.02 7.25
N ILE A 128 -7.44 5.24 7.80
CA ILE A 128 -7.21 5.59 9.21
C ILE A 128 -6.78 7.06 9.26
N PRO A 129 -7.61 7.97 9.81
CA PRO A 129 -7.24 9.37 9.93
C PRO A 129 -6.02 9.53 10.85
N VAL A 130 -5.02 10.29 10.39
CA VAL A 130 -3.81 10.62 11.17
C VAL A 130 -3.78 12.08 11.62
N GLY A 131 -4.86 12.82 11.37
CA GLY A 131 -5.03 14.22 11.74
C GLY A 131 -4.80 15.18 10.57
N ASN A 132 -5.21 16.44 10.77
CA ASN A 132 -5.04 17.54 9.82
C ASN A 132 -5.52 17.26 8.39
N GLY A 133 -6.52 16.41 8.14
CA GLY A 133 -6.93 16.16 6.76
C GLY A 133 -6.06 15.14 6.02
N MET A 134 -5.38 14.25 6.75
CA MET A 134 -4.56 13.18 6.20
C MET A 134 -5.03 11.81 6.71
N HIS A 135 -4.75 10.75 5.95
CA HIS A 135 -5.02 9.38 6.33
C HIS A 135 -3.94 8.42 5.83
N VAL A 136 -3.95 7.19 6.38
CA VAL A 136 -3.12 6.04 5.97
C VAL A 136 -3.98 4.79 5.89
N HIS A 137 -3.50 3.74 5.23
CA HIS A 137 -4.08 2.40 5.31
C HIS A 137 -3.11 1.38 5.90
N TYR A 138 -3.66 0.39 6.60
CA TYR A 138 -2.90 -0.74 7.12
C TYR A 138 -3.00 -1.95 6.20
N TYR A 139 -1.90 -2.69 6.09
CA TYR A 139 -1.78 -3.92 5.31
C TYR A 139 -1.36 -5.10 6.18
N ASP A 140 -1.86 -6.28 5.83
CA ASP A 140 -1.46 -7.56 6.44
C ASP A 140 -1.78 -8.70 5.48
N PHE A 141 -0.78 -9.18 4.74
CA PHE A 141 -0.95 -10.22 3.74
C PHE A 141 0.31 -11.06 3.57
N TYR A 142 0.20 -12.13 2.77
CA TYR A 142 1.31 -13.00 2.42
C TYR A 142 1.66 -12.88 0.93
N THR A 143 2.94 -13.03 0.63
CA THR A 143 3.42 -13.21 -0.74
C THR A 143 3.09 -14.62 -1.25
N THR A 144 3.32 -14.84 -2.55
CA THR A 144 3.26 -16.19 -3.16
C THR A 144 4.33 -17.10 -2.56
N VAL A 145 4.11 -18.42 -2.67
CA VAL A 145 5.15 -19.39 -2.32
C VAL A 145 6.13 -19.49 -3.48
N ASN A 146 7.36 -19.03 -3.25
CA ASN A 146 8.47 -19.13 -4.19
C ASN A 146 9.65 -19.74 -3.41
N ASP A 147 10.43 -20.59 -4.07
CA ASP A 147 11.54 -21.32 -3.44
C ASP A 147 11.19 -21.99 -2.08
N GLY A 148 10.01 -22.60 -2.01
CA GLY A 148 9.57 -23.38 -0.86
C GLY A 148 9.03 -22.58 0.34
N HIS A 149 9.08 -21.24 0.34
CA HIS A 149 8.54 -20.41 1.42
C HIS A 149 7.79 -19.19 0.88
N ARG A 150 7.18 -18.42 1.79
CA ARG A 150 6.49 -17.15 1.49
C ARG A 150 6.67 -16.24 2.68
N HIS A 151 6.68 -14.94 2.44
CA HIS A 151 6.77 -13.99 3.54
C HIS A 151 5.44 -13.32 3.83
N ARG A 152 5.27 -12.90 5.08
CA ARG A 152 4.22 -11.95 5.48
C ARG A 152 4.73 -10.51 5.32
N ILE A 153 3.87 -9.64 4.82
CA ILE A 153 4.05 -8.18 4.78
C ILE A 153 2.96 -7.55 5.66
N LYS A 154 3.36 -6.64 6.55
CA LYS A 154 2.42 -5.90 7.40
C LYS A 154 2.98 -4.52 7.73
N GLY A 155 2.13 -3.50 7.64
CA GLY A 155 2.61 -2.14 7.82
C GLY A 155 1.52 -1.12 7.54
N VAL A 156 1.90 0.14 7.64
CA VAL A 156 1.08 1.28 7.23
C VAL A 156 1.74 1.94 6.02
N ASP A 157 0.92 2.40 5.09
CA ASP A 157 1.42 3.19 3.97
C ASP A 157 1.78 4.63 4.38
N MET A 158 2.32 5.38 3.43
CA MET A 158 2.61 6.80 3.61
C MET A 158 1.32 7.62 3.65
N PRO A 159 1.25 8.68 4.49
CA PRO A 159 0.08 9.54 4.55
C PRO A 159 -0.29 10.22 3.23
N ALA A 160 -1.58 10.30 2.93
CA ALA A 160 -2.13 11.05 1.81
C ALA A 160 -3.23 12.04 2.26
N PRO A 161 -3.44 13.15 1.52
CA PRO A 161 -4.53 14.08 1.74
C PRO A 161 -5.90 13.42 1.65
N GLY A 162 -6.81 13.85 2.51
CA GLY A 162 -8.16 13.29 2.66
C GLY A 162 -8.35 12.68 4.04
N THR A 163 -9.59 12.67 4.53
CA THR A 163 -9.97 12.06 5.83
C THR A 163 -10.89 10.86 5.69
N LEU A 164 -11.30 10.54 4.47
CA LEU A 164 -12.31 9.54 4.14
C LEU A 164 -11.85 8.75 2.93
#